data_AF-A0A1Y6BRW8-F1
#
_entry.id   AF-A0A1Y6BRW8-F1
#
_cell.length_a   1.000
_cell.length_b   1.000
_cell.length_c   1.000
_cell.angle_alpha   90.00
_cell.angle_beta   90.00
_cell.angle_gamma   90.00
#
_symmetry.space_group_name_H-M   'P 1'
#
loop_
_entity.id
_entity.type
_entity.pdbx_description
1 polymer ?
#
loop_
_entity_poly.entity_id
_entity_poly.type
_entity_poly.pdbx_seq_one_letter_code
_entity_poly.pdbx_strand_id
1 'polypeptide(L)'
;MQPNAKLVRKQFLVSADNVTKIERLAEEHGTSATEIVRQAIDAFEHNSYDAMAPGELMDLVSSSLKEAIDSTIHANARVEQTLNKLETTRG
;
A
#
# COMPACT_ATOMS: atom_id res chain seq x y z
N MET A 1 -29.07 23.81 -5.64
CA MET A 1 -29.06 23.23 -7.00
C MET A 1 -27.69 23.48 -7.59
N GLN A 2 -26.86 22.45 -7.74
CA GLN A 2 -25.61 22.59 -8.50
C GLN A 2 -25.94 22.74 -10.00
N PRO A 3 -25.14 23.52 -10.75
CA PRO A 3 -25.48 23.93 -12.11
C PRO A 3 -25.51 22.72 -13.05
N ASN A 4 -26.32 22.79 -14.10
CA ASN A 4 -26.37 21.85 -15.22
C ASN A 4 -24.95 21.62 -15.78
N ALA A 5 -24.22 20.67 -15.22
CA ALA A 5 -23.00 20.17 -15.80
C ALA A 5 -23.39 19.57 -17.15
N LYS A 6 -22.86 20.12 -18.24
CA LYS A 6 -23.13 19.65 -19.60
C LYS A 6 -22.66 18.20 -19.72
N LEU A 7 -23.57 17.26 -19.53
CA LEU A 7 -23.26 15.83 -19.63
C LEU A 7 -22.83 15.53 -21.06
N VAL A 8 -21.65 14.91 -21.20
CA VAL A 8 -21.13 14.46 -22.48
C VAL A 8 -21.14 12.94 -22.49
N ARG A 9 -21.84 12.34 -23.46
CA ARG A 9 -21.78 10.88 -23.68
C ARG A 9 -20.50 10.54 -24.41
N LYS A 10 -19.62 9.78 -23.75
CA LYS A 10 -18.46 9.12 -24.37
C LYS A 10 -18.64 7.61 -24.31
N GLN A 11 -18.27 6.91 -25.38
CA GLN A 11 -18.32 5.46 -25.45
C GLN A 11 -16.88 4.94 -25.58
N PHE A 12 -16.55 3.91 -24.81
CA PHE A 12 -15.23 3.29 -24.80
C PHE A 12 -15.40 1.79 -24.99
N LEU A 13 -14.44 1.17 -25.68
CA LEU A 13 -14.35 -0.28 -25.75
C LEU A 13 -13.54 -0.79 -24.56
N VAL A 14 -14.04 -1.84 -23.91
CA VAL A 14 -13.38 -2.50 -22.78
C VAL A 14 -13.28 -4.00 -23.08
N SER A 15 -12.25 -4.66 -22.55
CA SER A 15 -12.11 -6.11 -22.67
C SER A 15 -13.21 -6.84 -21.90
N ALA A 16 -13.53 -8.06 -22.33
CA ALA A 16 -14.49 -8.92 -21.63
C ALA A 16 -14.11 -9.12 -20.15
N ASP A 17 -12.82 -9.33 -19.86
CA ASP A 17 -12.33 -9.50 -18.49
C ASP A 17 -12.62 -8.29 -17.60
N ASN A 18 -12.51 -7.07 -18.15
CA ASN A 18 -12.83 -5.85 -17.42
C ASN A 18 -14.33 -5.70 -17.17
N VAL A 19 -15.17 -6.16 -18.10
CA VAL A 19 -16.63 -6.21 -17.91
C VAL A 19 -16.97 -7.14 -16.75
N THR A 20 -16.45 -8.38 -16.76
CA THR A 20 -16.66 -9.35 -15.68
C THR A 20 -16.21 -8.81 -14.32
N LYS A 21 -15.08 -8.09 -14.30
CA LYS A 21 -14.57 -7.47 -13.07
C LYS A 21 -15.51 -6.40 -12.53
N ILE A 22 -16.04 -5.53 -13.40
CA ILE A 22 -16.96 -4.45 -13.01
C ILE A 22 -18.29 -5.04 -12.50
N GLU A 23 -18.82 -6.06 -13.17
CA GLU A 23 -20.05 -6.74 -12.77
C GLU A 23 -19.91 -7.39 -11.39
N ARG A 24 -18.83 -8.13 -11.14
CA ARG A 24 -18.56 -8.71 -9.83
C ARG A 24 -18.47 -7.66 -8.72
N LEU A 25 -17.79 -6.54 -8.97
CA LEU A 25 -17.71 -5.44 -8.00
C LEU A 25 -19.09 -4.81 -7.75
N ALA A 26 -19.91 -4.69 -8.79
CA ALA A 26 -21.26 -4.15 -8.67
C ALA A 26 -22.13 -5.05 -7.77
N GLU A 27 -22.03 -6.37 -7.93
CA GLU A 27 -22.71 -7.36 -7.08
C GLU A 27 -22.22 -7.29 -5.63
N GLU A 28 -20.90 -7.27 -5.40
CA GLU A 28 -20.28 -7.20 -4.07
C GLU A 28 -20.71 -5.94 -3.30
N HIS A 29 -20.85 -4.81 -4.00
CA HIS A 29 -21.24 -3.53 -3.41
C HIS A 29 -22.75 -3.25 -3.48
N GLY A 30 -23.57 -4.16 -4.02
CA GLY A 30 -25.01 -3.97 -4.15
C GLY A 30 -25.40 -2.73 -4.97
N THR A 31 -24.61 -2.40 -6.00
CA THR A 31 -24.81 -1.22 -6.84
C THR A 31 -24.78 -1.57 -8.33
N SER A 32 -24.88 -0.57 -9.22
CA SER A 32 -24.80 -0.78 -10.67
C SER A 32 -23.37 -0.74 -11.18
N ALA A 33 -23.07 -1.48 -12.26
CA ALA A 33 -21.80 -1.41 -12.98
C ALA A 33 -21.44 0.04 -13.38
N THR A 34 -22.43 0.84 -13.77
CA THR A 34 -22.25 2.26 -14.10
C THR A 34 -21.79 3.09 -12.90
N GLU A 35 -22.30 2.78 -11.70
CA GLU A 35 -21.89 3.44 -10.46
C GLU A 35 -20.45 3.11 -10.12
N ILE A 36 -20.06 1.83 -10.25
CA ILE A 36 -18.67 1.39 -10.07
C ILE A 36 -17.72 2.14 -11.01
N VAL A 37 -18.09 2.26 -12.30
CA VAL A 37 -17.28 3.01 -13.28
C VAL A 37 -17.21 4.49 -12.91
N ARG A 38 -18.30 5.09 -12.43
CA ARG A 38 -18.29 6.50 -12.00
C ARG A 38 -17.35 6.70 -10.82
N GLN A 39 -17.47 5.88 -9.77
CA GLN A 39 -16.60 5.94 -8.60
C GLN A 39 -15.13 5.74 -8.98
N ALA A 40 -14.85 4.81 -9.90
CA ALA A 40 -13.49 4.61 -10.40
C ALA A 40 -12.93 5.83 -11.13
N ILE A 41 -13.75 6.52 -11.93
CA ILE A 41 -13.36 7.77 -12.60
C ILE A 41 -13.13 8.87 -11.57
N ASP A 42 -14.03 9.03 -10.59
CA ASP A 42 -13.94 10.06 -9.55
C ASP A 42 -12.73 9.84 -8.62
N ALA A 43 -12.37 8.58 -8.34
CA ALA A 43 -11.21 8.21 -7.54
C ALA A 43 -9.89 8.22 -8.33
N PHE A 44 -9.94 8.28 -9.66
CA PHE A 44 -8.74 8.25 -10.48
C PHE A 44 -8.07 9.63 -10.50
N GLU A 45 -7.07 9.82 -9.63
CA GLU A 45 -6.22 11.01 -9.65
C GLU A 45 -5.12 10.88 -10.71
N HIS A 46 -5.23 11.62 -11.81
CA HIS A 46 -4.28 11.57 -12.93
C HIS A 46 -2.82 11.92 -12.54
N ASN A 47 -2.63 12.68 -11.45
CA ASN A 47 -1.31 13.11 -10.95
C ASN A 47 -0.75 12.22 -9.82
N SER A 48 -1.42 11.11 -9.46
CA SER A 48 -1.01 10.29 -8.31
C SER A 48 0.27 9.48 -8.53
N TYR A 49 0.83 9.47 -9.74
CA TYR A 49 2.18 8.92 -9.99
C TYR A 49 3.29 9.73 -9.27
N ASP A 50 3.03 10.97 -8.87
CA ASP A 50 3.94 11.81 -8.06
C ASP A 50 3.64 11.78 -6.56
N ALA A 51 2.52 11.17 -6.12
CA ALA A 51 2.02 11.32 -4.74
C ALA A 51 2.66 10.36 -3.72
N MET A 52 3.39 9.34 -4.16
CA MET A 52 4.28 8.57 -3.29
C MET A 52 5.68 8.66 -3.88
N ALA A 53 6.42 9.69 -3.51
CA ALA A 53 7.84 9.79 -3.82
C ALA A 53 8.51 8.49 -3.32
N PRO A 54 9.00 7.61 -4.21
CA PRO A 54 9.58 6.32 -3.82
C PRO A 54 10.73 6.46 -2.81
N GLY A 55 11.33 7.65 -2.74
CA GLY A 55 12.34 8.04 -1.75
C GLY A 55 11.85 7.98 -0.30
N GLU A 56 10.68 8.53 0.03
CA GLU A 56 10.23 8.61 1.44
C GLU A 56 9.92 7.23 2.03
N LEU A 57 9.34 6.33 1.22
CA LEU A 57 9.13 4.93 1.61
C LEU A 57 10.46 4.18 1.76
N MET A 58 11.41 4.40 0.85
CA MET A 58 12.73 3.78 0.95
C MET A 58 13.52 4.30 2.15
N ASP A 59 13.41 5.58 2.47
CA ASP A 59 14.04 6.18 3.65
C ASP A 59 13.49 5.57 4.92
N LEU A 60 12.16 5.42 5.04
CA LEU A 60 11.52 4.76 6.18
C LEU A 60 11.94 3.29 6.32
N VAL A 61 11.96 2.54 5.21
CA VAL A 61 12.41 1.14 5.22
C VAL A 61 13.89 1.05 5.63
N SER A 62 14.73 1.96 5.14
CA SER A 62 16.15 2.00 5.48
C SER A 62 16.38 2.30 6.96
N SER A 63 15.61 3.23 7.55
CA SER A 63 15.74 3.58 8.97
C SER A 63 15.29 2.42 9.85
N SER A 64 14.16 1.79 9.54
CA SER A 64 13.67 0.63 10.29
C SER A 64 14.60 -0.57 10.19
N LEU A 65 15.20 -0.81 9.01
CA LEU A 65 16.19 -1.88 8.84
C LEU A 65 17.44 -1.63 9.67
N LYS A 66 17.94 -0.39 9.67
CA LYS A 66 19.11 0.00 10.47
C LYS A 66 18.88 -0.22 11.96
N GLU A 67 17.74 0.21 12.49
CA GLU A 67 17.39 0.01 13.90
C GLU A 67 17.31 -1.46 14.28
N ALA A 68 16.73 -2.30 13.41
CA ALA A 68 16.64 -3.74 13.64
C ALA A 68 18.02 -4.42 13.67
N ILE A 69 18.94 -4.00 12.79
CA ILE A 69 20.33 -4.49 12.77
C ILE A 69 21.04 -4.08 14.06
N ASP A 70 20.96 -2.80 14.42
CA ASP A 70 21.63 -2.27 15.62
C ASP A 70 21.11 -2.98 16.88
N SER A 71 19.79 -3.16 17.01
CA SER A 71 19.17 -3.91 18.11
C SER A 71 19.69 -5.35 18.19
N THR A 72 19.81 -6.03 17.05
CA THR A 72 20.32 -7.41 16.97
C THR A 72 21.78 -7.48 17.42
N ILE A 73 22.62 -6.55 16.98
CA ILE A 73 24.03 -6.47 17.38
C ILE A 73 24.15 -6.31 18.90
N HIS A 74 23.36 -5.41 19.50
CA HIS A 74 23.37 -5.17 20.94
C HIS A 74 22.88 -6.39 21.74
N ALA A 75 21.84 -7.07 21.25
CA ALA A 75 21.34 -8.30 21.87
C ALA A 75 22.42 -9.39 21.86
N ASN A 76 23.10 -9.60 20.73
CA ASN A 76 24.17 -10.58 20.59
C ASN A 76 25.33 -10.29 21.56
N ALA A 77 25.79 -9.03 21.61
CA ALA A 77 26.86 -8.64 22.53
C ALA A 77 26.48 -8.89 24.00
N ARG A 78 25.22 -8.66 24.36
CA ARG A 78 24.72 -8.90 25.73
C ARG A 78 24.61 -10.39 26.05
N VAL A 79 24.19 -11.21 25.09
CA VAL A 79 24.18 -12.68 25.22
C VAL A 79 25.61 -13.19 25.43
N GLU A 80 26.56 -12.75 24.60
CA GLU A 80 27.97 -13.14 24.71
C GLU A 80 28.58 -12.77 26.06
N GLN A 81 28.37 -11.54 26.52
CA GLN A 81 28.82 -11.11 27.85
C GLN A 81 28.23 -11.95 28.98
N THR A 82 26.95 -12.33 28.85
CA THR A 82 26.27 -13.15 29.86
C THR A 82 26.83 -14.57 29.85
N LEU A 83 27.07 -15.14 28.67
CA LEU A 83 27.68 -16.46 28.52
C LEU A 83 29.09 -16.50 29.13
N ASN A 84 29.94 -15.53 28.79
CA ASN A 84 31.31 -15.44 29.33
C ASN A 84 31.34 -15.31 30.86
N LYS A 85 30.40 -14.55 31.45
CA LYS A 85 30.27 -14.44 32.92
C LYS A 85 29.85 -15.77 33.55
N LEU A 86 28.92 -16.50 32.94
CA LEU A 86 28.46 -17.80 33.42
C LEU A 86 29.56 -18.85 33.32
N GLU A 87 30.34 -18.86 32.24
CA GLU A 87 31.49 -19.77 32.06
C GLU A 87 32.60 -19.48 33.08
N THR A 88 32.91 -18.20 33.33
CA THR A 88 33.90 -17.78 34.33
C THR A 88 33.45 -18.10 35.77
N THR A 89 32.14 -18.14 36.05
CA THR A 89 31.61 -18.46 37.38
C THR A 89 31.53 -19.98 37.62
N ARG A 90 31.67 -20.80 36.58
CA ARG A 90 31.54 -22.27 36.64
C ARG A 90 32.89 -23.02 36.58
N GLY A 91 34.01 -22.31 36.43
CA GLY A 91 35.38 -22.84 36.53
C GLY A 91 36.04 -22.45 37.84
#